data_AF-A0A9P1GDC5-F1
#
_entry.id   AF-A0A9P1GDC5-F1
#
_cell.length_a   1.000
_cell.length_b   1.000
_cell.length_c   1.000
_cell.angle_alpha   90.00
_cell.angle_beta   90.00
_cell.angle_gamma   90.00
#
_symmetry.space_group_name_H-M   'P 1'
#
loop_
_entity.id
_entity.type
_entity.pdbx_description
1 polymer ?
#
loop_
_entity_poly.entity_id
_entity_poly.type
_entity_poly.pdbx_seq_one_letter_code
_entity_poly.pdbx_strand_id
1 'polypeptide(L)'
;MEPARLNHQRYCARHGYTYACLEENIAQRSDPTWSKIPHVLNLLQQGADFVFWMDADSLFISDGADLQWACDLNKDFVFAGDLNVVFNAGHFLAKRTDWTQQFLSDAFRIHPWTDWEDNGAMMILLGGGSAEDPSTWRRSFEAMKVPTRTQAECQVAMSKLLPSLAEHVEVVPQHLLNAYEWPQGGGKMALLRGDPILHFAGCSAVAKQDLVASFASCNGDPSFLFDWTAGKRTEILERLANQGFVTFRLFFLKMNQKTT
;
A
#
# COMPACT_ATOMS: atom_id res chain seq x y z
N MET A 1 6.43 -5.19 13.42
CA MET A 1 7.83 -5.34 12.94
C MET A 1 8.58 -4.06 13.22
N GLU A 2 9.49 -4.07 14.21
CA GLU A 2 10.20 -2.87 14.64
C GLU A 2 11.00 -2.14 13.53
N PRO A 3 11.75 -2.85 12.64
CA PRO A 3 12.54 -2.16 11.60
C PRO A 3 11.67 -1.39 10.61
N ALA A 4 10.50 -1.93 10.25
CA ALA A 4 9.50 -1.21 9.45
C ALA A 4 9.03 0.04 10.20
N ARG A 5 8.53 -0.11 11.43
CA ARG A 5 8.03 1.00 12.26
C ARG A 5 9.03 2.18 12.29
N LEU A 6 10.31 1.90 12.51
CA LEU A 6 11.37 2.91 12.55
C LEU A 6 11.68 3.54 11.17
N ASN A 7 11.70 2.75 10.09
CA ASN A 7 11.85 3.26 8.72
C ASN A 7 10.77 4.28 8.38
N HIS A 8 9.52 3.94 8.63
CA HIS A 8 8.39 4.81 8.36
C HIS A 8 8.41 6.04 9.28
N GLN A 9 8.66 5.87 10.58
CA GLN A 9 8.82 6.99 11.53
C GLN A 9 9.90 8.01 11.10
N ARG A 10 11.01 7.54 10.52
CA ARG A 10 12.05 8.42 9.95
C ARG A 10 11.50 9.20 8.75
N TYR A 11 10.84 8.52 7.81
CA TYR A 11 10.19 9.17 6.67
C TYR A 11 9.16 10.22 7.13
N CYS A 12 8.46 9.98 8.26
CA CYS A 12 7.50 10.93 8.84
C CYS A 12 8.14 12.25 9.20
N ALA A 13 9.14 12.18 10.09
CA ALA A 13 9.79 13.33 10.66
C ALA A 13 10.50 14.15 9.58
N ARG A 14 10.96 13.49 8.51
CA ARG A 14 11.63 14.11 7.37
C ARG A 14 10.71 14.99 6.53
N HIS A 15 9.49 14.53 6.23
CA HIS A 15 8.55 15.22 5.33
C HIS A 15 7.46 16.01 6.06
N GLY A 16 7.53 16.12 7.39
CA GLY A 16 6.56 16.85 8.20
C GLY A 16 5.21 16.14 8.33
N TYR A 17 5.19 14.82 8.14
CA TYR A 17 3.99 14.00 8.19
C TYR A 17 3.80 13.37 9.59
N THR A 18 2.54 13.18 10.02
CA THR A 18 2.21 12.59 11.34
C THR A 18 2.12 11.06 11.23
N TYR A 19 2.93 10.34 11.99
CA TYR A 19 2.83 8.88 12.12
C TYR A 19 1.63 8.46 12.98
N ALA A 20 1.04 7.29 12.69
CA ALA A 20 0.37 6.49 13.72
C ALA A 20 0.74 5.00 13.55
N CYS A 21 0.28 4.13 14.44
CA CYS A 21 0.53 2.69 14.38
C CYS A 21 -0.74 1.97 14.77
N LEU A 22 -1.45 1.39 13.81
CA LEU A 22 -2.75 0.76 14.08
C LEU A 22 -2.65 -0.75 13.97
N GLU A 23 -2.76 -1.39 15.14
CA GLU A 23 -2.56 -2.83 15.35
C GLU A 23 -3.86 -3.56 15.72
N GLU A 24 -4.89 -2.81 16.13
CA GLU A 24 -6.18 -3.35 16.55
C GLU A 24 -7.00 -3.85 15.36
N ASN A 25 -7.59 -5.05 15.50
CA ASN A 25 -8.57 -5.59 14.56
C ASN A 25 -9.97 -4.98 14.81
N ILE A 26 -10.10 -3.66 14.57
CA ILE A 26 -11.36 -2.93 14.82
C ILE A 26 -12.49 -3.33 13.87
N ALA A 27 -12.19 -3.99 12.74
CA ALA A 27 -13.20 -4.58 11.87
C ALA A 27 -13.92 -5.77 12.50
N GLN A 28 -13.35 -6.40 13.54
CA GLN A 28 -13.87 -7.60 14.21
C GLN A 28 -14.13 -8.77 13.24
N ARG A 29 -13.36 -8.86 12.14
CA ARG A 29 -13.41 -9.93 11.14
C ARG A 29 -12.29 -10.94 11.36
N SER A 30 -12.45 -12.15 10.81
CA SER A 30 -11.45 -13.23 10.92
C SER A 30 -10.11 -12.86 10.27
N ASP A 31 -10.14 -12.15 9.14
CA ASP A 31 -8.94 -11.57 8.54
C ASP A 31 -8.75 -10.12 8.99
N PRO A 32 -7.61 -9.76 9.61
CA PRO A 32 -7.34 -8.41 10.09
C PRO A 32 -7.13 -7.38 8.97
N THR A 33 -6.92 -7.78 7.71
CA THR A 33 -6.75 -6.85 6.56
C THR A 33 -7.92 -5.87 6.44
N TRP A 34 -9.14 -6.35 6.75
CA TRP A 34 -10.37 -5.56 6.74
C TRP A 34 -10.36 -4.36 7.69
N SER A 35 -9.49 -4.34 8.70
CA SER A 35 -9.39 -3.21 9.63
C SER A 35 -8.80 -1.95 8.99
N LYS A 36 -8.14 -2.05 7.83
CA LYS A 36 -7.61 -0.86 7.15
C LYS A 36 -8.69 0.16 6.77
N ILE A 37 -9.84 -0.32 6.33
CA ILE A 37 -10.97 0.52 5.92
C ILE A 37 -11.50 1.37 7.07
N PRO A 38 -11.98 0.81 8.21
CA PRO A 38 -12.45 1.61 9.34
C PRO A 38 -11.33 2.45 9.96
N HIS A 39 -10.07 2.00 9.93
CA HIS A 39 -8.94 2.81 10.39
C HIS A 39 -8.73 4.08 9.56
N VAL A 40 -8.76 3.97 8.23
CA VAL A 40 -8.69 5.12 7.31
C VAL A 40 -9.89 6.05 7.51
N LEU A 41 -11.12 5.50 7.57
CA LEU A 41 -12.34 6.27 7.81
C LEU A 41 -12.27 7.07 9.13
N ASN A 42 -11.85 6.42 10.23
CA ASN A 42 -11.71 7.06 11.53
C ASN A 42 -10.74 8.25 11.51
N LEU A 43 -9.65 8.17 10.75
CA LEU A 43 -8.65 9.25 10.69
C LEU A 43 -9.06 10.41 9.77
N LEU A 44 -9.78 10.12 8.68
CA LEU A 44 -10.44 11.18 7.89
C LEU A 44 -11.47 11.92 8.75
N GLN A 45 -12.28 11.20 9.54
CA GLN A 45 -13.24 11.79 10.49
C GLN A 45 -12.57 12.61 11.61
N GLN A 46 -11.41 12.17 12.11
CA GLN A 46 -10.65 12.88 13.16
C GLN A 46 -9.99 14.18 12.70
N GLY A 47 -9.85 14.42 11.39
CA GLY A 47 -9.35 15.69 10.89
C GLY A 47 -8.39 15.62 9.70
N ALA A 48 -7.93 14.43 9.31
CA ALA A 48 -6.93 14.28 8.24
C ALA A 48 -7.45 14.77 6.89
N ASP A 49 -6.70 15.63 6.20
CA ASP A 49 -7.01 16.03 4.82
C ASP A 49 -6.74 14.89 3.82
N PHE A 50 -5.67 14.14 4.07
CA PHE A 50 -5.28 12.94 3.35
C PHE A 50 -4.77 11.90 4.33
N VAL A 51 -5.01 10.64 4.00
CA VAL A 51 -4.50 9.45 4.68
C VAL A 51 -3.76 8.61 3.65
N PHE A 52 -2.48 8.34 3.88
CA PHE A 52 -1.75 7.31 3.11
C PHE A 52 -1.75 6.01 3.92
N TRP A 53 -2.44 4.98 3.40
CA TRP A 53 -2.33 3.62 3.92
C TRP A 53 -1.08 2.95 3.36
N MET A 54 -0.37 2.22 4.21
CA MET A 54 0.83 1.48 3.87
C MET A 54 0.90 0.17 4.67
N ASP A 55 1.13 -0.94 3.97
CA ASP A 55 1.21 -2.26 4.58
C ASP A 55 2.51 -2.49 5.36
N ALA A 56 2.44 -3.32 6.40
CA ALA A 56 3.53 -3.49 7.39
C ALA A 56 4.84 -3.98 6.77
N ASP A 57 4.70 -4.86 5.77
CA ASP A 57 5.76 -5.49 5.01
C ASP A 57 6.15 -4.67 3.78
N SER A 58 6.18 -3.35 3.96
CA SER A 58 6.68 -2.39 2.99
C SER A 58 7.64 -1.43 3.69
N LEU A 59 8.43 -0.69 2.92
CA LEU A 59 9.42 0.26 3.41
C LEU A 59 9.53 1.46 2.47
N PHE A 60 9.78 2.64 3.02
CA PHE A 60 10.36 3.73 2.25
C PHE A 60 11.84 3.44 2.00
N ILE A 61 12.22 3.33 0.73
CA ILE A 61 13.59 3.04 0.30
C ILE A 61 14.25 4.24 -0.40
N SER A 62 13.51 5.31 -0.70
CA SER A 62 14.05 6.60 -1.13
C SER A 62 13.55 7.73 -0.23
N ASP A 63 14.32 8.06 0.80
CA ASP A 63 14.01 9.12 1.77
C ASP A 63 13.81 10.51 1.10
N GLY A 64 14.34 10.73 -0.10
CA GLY A 64 14.22 11.98 -0.84
C GLY A 64 12.92 12.16 -1.63
N ALA A 65 12.15 11.08 -1.86
CA ALA A 65 10.91 11.14 -2.60
C ALA A 65 9.74 11.49 -1.66
N ASP A 66 9.25 12.72 -1.73
CA ASP A 66 8.09 13.21 -0.98
C ASP A 66 6.77 12.75 -1.65
N LEU A 67 5.86 12.10 -0.91
CA LEU A 67 4.52 11.70 -1.40
C LEU A 67 3.59 12.87 -1.74
N GLN A 68 3.97 14.13 -1.52
CA GLN A 68 3.14 15.28 -1.81
C GLN A 68 2.63 15.32 -3.27
N TRP A 69 3.41 14.80 -4.24
CA TRP A 69 2.98 14.71 -5.63
C TRP A 69 1.63 13.96 -5.79
N ALA A 70 1.34 12.97 -4.94
CA ALA A 70 0.10 12.21 -4.99
C ALA A 70 -1.09 13.02 -4.46
N CYS A 71 -0.86 13.87 -3.46
CA CYS A 71 -1.85 14.86 -2.98
C CYS A 71 -2.14 15.92 -4.06
N ASP A 72 -1.10 16.37 -4.77
CA ASP A 72 -1.17 17.42 -5.80
C ASP A 72 -1.92 17.01 -7.07
N LEU A 73 -2.11 15.69 -7.30
CA LEU A 73 -3.05 15.19 -8.31
C LEU A 73 -4.50 15.63 -8.03
N ASN A 74 -4.81 16.06 -6.80
CA ASN A 74 -6.12 16.55 -6.34
C ASN A 74 -7.27 15.55 -6.52
N LYS A 75 -6.93 14.26 -6.48
CA LYS A 75 -7.85 13.13 -6.61
C LYS A 75 -8.36 12.67 -5.24
N ASP A 76 -9.49 11.99 -5.24
CA ASP A 76 -10.09 11.45 -4.02
C ASP A 76 -9.39 10.17 -3.55
N PHE A 77 -8.93 9.35 -4.50
CA PHE A 77 -8.24 8.09 -4.22
C PHE A 77 -7.13 7.83 -5.25
N VAL A 78 -5.88 7.80 -4.80
CA VAL A 78 -4.69 7.56 -5.65
C VAL A 78 -4.03 6.26 -5.22
N PHE A 79 -3.79 5.37 -6.18
CA PHE A 79 -3.27 4.04 -5.88
C PHE A 79 -2.50 3.44 -7.04
N ALA A 80 -1.79 2.36 -6.77
CA ALA A 80 -1.21 1.49 -7.78
C ALA A 80 -1.75 0.06 -7.64
N GLY A 81 -1.75 -0.67 -8.75
CA GLY A 81 -1.98 -2.11 -8.78
C GLY A 81 -0.68 -2.88 -8.92
N ASP A 82 -0.69 -3.91 -9.76
CA ASP A 82 0.49 -4.72 -10.05
C ASP A 82 0.55 -5.28 -11.50
N LEU A 83 1.20 -6.44 -11.67
CA LEU A 83 1.29 -7.22 -12.91
C LEU A 83 -0.06 -7.77 -13.42
N ASN A 84 -1.07 -7.86 -12.56
CA ASN A 84 -2.30 -8.62 -12.76
C ASN A 84 -3.57 -7.81 -12.45
N VAL A 85 -3.50 -6.81 -11.55
CA VAL A 85 -4.67 -6.07 -11.06
C VAL A 85 -4.48 -4.55 -11.11
N VAL A 86 -5.61 -3.83 -11.21
CA VAL A 86 -5.64 -2.36 -11.21
C VAL A 86 -5.29 -1.75 -9.85
N PHE A 87 -5.56 -2.48 -8.76
CA PHE A 87 -5.50 -1.98 -7.40
C PHE A 87 -4.86 -3.00 -6.45
N ASN A 88 -3.91 -2.53 -5.65
CA ASN A 88 -3.32 -3.27 -4.55
C ASN A 88 -3.59 -2.51 -3.23
N ALA A 89 -4.33 -3.12 -2.32
CA ALA A 89 -4.76 -2.53 -1.05
C ALA A 89 -3.64 -2.42 0.00
N GLY A 90 -2.39 -2.70 -0.37
CA GLY A 90 -1.22 -2.42 0.47
C GLY A 90 -0.82 -0.95 0.47
N HIS A 91 -1.12 -0.20 -0.60
CA HIS A 91 -0.74 1.21 -0.73
C HIS A 91 -1.79 2.06 -1.45
N PHE A 92 -2.34 3.05 -0.76
CA PHE A 92 -3.21 4.06 -1.37
C PHE A 92 -3.24 5.36 -0.57
N LEU A 93 -3.45 6.47 -1.28
CA LEU A 93 -3.78 7.76 -0.72
C LEU A 93 -5.29 7.98 -0.79
N ALA A 94 -5.91 8.26 0.35
CA ALA A 94 -7.33 8.57 0.51
C ALA A 94 -7.47 10.03 0.95
N LYS A 95 -8.11 10.86 0.12
CA LYS A 95 -8.43 12.26 0.45
C LYS A 95 -9.74 12.33 1.23
N ARG A 96 -9.86 13.27 2.15
CA ARG A 96 -11.10 13.53 2.89
C ARG A 96 -12.14 14.23 2.00
N THR A 97 -13.02 13.43 1.42
CA THR A 97 -14.25 13.86 0.76
C THR A 97 -15.39 12.90 1.07
N ASP A 98 -16.62 13.31 0.76
CA ASP A 98 -17.80 12.45 0.91
C ASP A 98 -17.71 11.22 0.00
N TRP A 99 -17.12 11.38 -1.20
CA TRP A 99 -16.88 10.27 -2.12
C TRP A 99 -15.97 9.19 -1.52
N THR A 100 -14.82 9.57 -0.96
CA THR A 100 -13.88 8.62 -0.36
C THR A 100 -14.50 7.88 0.82
N GLN A 101 -15.26 8.60 1.65
CA GLN A 101 -15.96 8.01 2.79
C GLN A 101 -17.03 7.02 2.34
N GLN A 102 -17.79 7.34 1.29
CA GLN A 102 -18.77 6.43 0.70
C GLN A 102 -18.11 5.20 0.07
N PHE A 103 -17.10 5.39 -0.79
CA PHE A 103 -16.36 4.30 -1.46
C PHE A 103 -15.77 3.30 -0.46
N LEU A 104 -15.10 3.79 0.59
CA LEU A 104 -14.53 2.94 1.64
C LEU A 104 -15.63 2.24 2.47
N SER A 105 -16.72 2.95 2.82
CA SER A 105 -17.86 2.34 3.52
C SER A 105 -18.51 1.23 2.68
N ASP A 106 -18.65 1.43 1.37
CA ASP A 106 -19.19 0.46 0.43
C ASP A 106 -18.27 -0.75 0.29
N ALA A 107 -16.95 -0.54 0.21
CA ALA A 107 -15.97 -1.62 0.17
C ALA A 107 -16.05 -2.46 1.45
N PHE A 108 -16.24 -1.84 2.61
CA PHE A 108 -16.43 -2.58 3.87
C PHE A 108 -17.70 -3.44 3.85
N ARG A 109 -18.78 -2.98 3.20
CA ARG A 109 -20.07 -3.69 3.11
C ARG A 109 -20.04 -4.89 2.17
N ILE A 110 -19.10 -4.99 1.23
CA ILE A 110 -18.89 -6.16 0.37
C ILE A 110 -18.29 -7.32 1.19
N HIS A 111 -19.13 -7.97 1.99
CA HIS A 111 -18.73 -9.04 2.89
C HIS A 111 -19.87 -10.07 3.07
N PRO A 112 -19.58 -11.40 3.05
CA PRO A 112 -18.26 -12.00 2.85
C PRO A 112 -17.82 -11.95 1.38
N TRP A 113 -16.57 -11.55 1.16
CA TRP A 113 -15.86 -11.74 -0.10
C TRP A 113 -14.50 -12.37 0.20
N THR A 114 -14.17 -13.46 -0.50
CA THR A 114 -13.03 -14.34 -0.18
C THR A 114 -11.92 -14.30 -1.24
N ASP A 115 -12.11 -13.58 -2.34
CA ASP A 115 -11.09 -13.45 -3.38
C ASP A 115 -10.32 -12.14 -3.17
N TRP A 116 -9.24 -12.23 -2.38
CA TRP A 116 -8.40 -11.10 -1.95
C TRP A 116 -9.11 -10.10 -1.03
N GLU A 117 -10.06 -10.57 -0.22
CA GLU A 117 -10.61 -9.85 0.94
C GLU A 117 -11.00 -8.38 0.62
N ASP A 118 -10.42 -7.41 1.32
CA ASP A 118 -10.70 -5.98 1.18
C ASP A 118 -10.17 -5.40 -0.16
N ASN A 119 -9.08 -5.97 -0.69
CA ASN A 119 -8.56 -5.64 -2.02
C ASN A 119 -9.58 -6.02 -3.09
N GLY A 120 -10.20 -7.20 -2.95
CA GLY A 120 -11.24 -7.67 -3.84
C GLY A 120 -12.50 -6.80 -3.76
N ALA A 121 -12.90 -6.41 -2.55
CA ALA A 121 -14.03 -5.50 -2.35
C ALA A 121 -13.83 -4.12 -3.01
N MET A 122 -12.66 -3.50 -2.87
CA MET A 122 -12.38 -2.24 -3.57
C MET A 122 -12.31 -2.42 -5.09
N MET A 123 -11.74 -3.54 -5.58
CA MET A 123 -11.76 -3.89 -7.01
C MET A 123 -13.19 -4.08 -7.55
N ILE A 124 -14.12 -4.62 -6.77
CA ILE A 124 -15.52 -4.75 -7.17
C ILE A 124 -16.12 -3.36 -7.45
N LEU A 125 -15.91 -2.38 -6.57
CA LEU A 125 -16.42 -1.03 -6.77
C LEU A 125 -15.74 -0.31 -7.95
N LEU A 126 -14.42 -0.45 -8.09
CA LEU A 126 -13.67 0.10 -9.23
C LEU A 126 -14.16 -0.49 -10.57
N GLY A 127 -14.57 -1.77 -10.57
CA GLY A 127 -15.20 -2.44 -11.71
C GLY A 127 -16.70 -2.14 -11.89
N GLY A 128 -17.24 -1.13 -11.20
CA GLY A 128 -18.64 -0.72 -11.32
C GLY A 128 -19.65 -1.65 -10.65
N GLY A 129 -19.21 -2.49 -9.70
CA GLY A 129 -20.09 -3.30 -8.88
C GLY A 129 -20.74 -2.49 -7.76
N SER A 130 -21.75 -3.07 -7.11
CA SER A 130 -22.50 -2.44 -6.02
C SER A 130 -22.39 -3.24 -4.72
N ALA A 131 -22.16 -2.56 -3.60
CA ALA A 131 -22.22 -3.19 -2.28
C ALA A 131 -23.58 -3.83 -1.97
N GLU A 132 -24.67 -3.31 -2.55
CA GLU A 132 -26.04 -3.80 -2.34
C GLU A 132 -26.46 -4.92 -3.30
N ASP A 133 -25.68 -5.21 -4.35
CA ASP A 133 -26.01 -6.23 -5.35
C ASP A 133 -24.85 -7.21 -5.57
N PRO A 134 -24.81 -8.32 -4.79
CA PRO A 134 -23.82 -9.39 -4.94
C PRO A 134 -23.78 -10.05 -6.33
N SER A 135 -24.81 -9.91 -7.16
CA SER A 135 -24.78 -10.45 -8.53
C SER A 135 -23.78 -9.70 -9.44
N THR A 136 -23.44 -8.46 -9.09
CA THR A 136 -22.44 -7.66 -9.82
C THR A 136 -21.00 -8.05 -9.49
N TRP A 137 -20.74 -8.53 -8.28
CA TRP A 137 -19.40 -8.62 -7.67
C TRP A 137 -18.40 -9.37 -8.54
N ARG A 138 -18.72 -10.62 -8.92
CA ARG A 138 -17.81 -11.47 -9.71
C ARG A 138 -17.39 -10.81 -11.03
N ARG A 139 -18.34 -10.22 -11.76
CA ARG A 139 -18.06 -9.59 -13.06
C ARG A 139 -17.16 -8.37 -12.90
N SER A 140 -17.44 -7.52 -11.92
CA SER A 140 -16.70 -6.29 -11.68
C SER A 140 -15.29 -6.55 -11.16
N PHE A 141 -15.13 -7.53 -10.25
CA PHE A 141 -13.81 -8.00 -9.79
C PHE A 141 -12.93 -8.51 -10.95
N GLU A 142 -13.46 -9.38 -11.80
CA GLU A 142 -12.71 -9.93 -12.94
C GLU A 142 -12.36 -8.85 -13.98
N ALA A 143 -13.22 -7.86 -14.19
CA ALA A 143 -12.96 -6.74 -15.10
C ALA A 143 -11.75 -5.89 -14.69
N MET A 144 -11.41 -5.87 -13.40
CA MET A 144 -10.31 -5.09 -12.81
C MET A 144 -8.96 -5.83 -12.76
N LYS A 145 -8.88 -7.04 -13.34
CA LYS A 145 -7.62 -7.78 -13.53
C LYS A 145 -6.85 -7.24 -14.74
N VAL A 146 -6.29 -6.04 -14.59
CA VAL A 146 -5.58 -5.27 -15.62
C VAL A 146 -4.24 -4.78 -15.05
N PRO A 147 -3.10 -4.96 -15.73
CA PRO A 147 -1.80 -4.53 -15.23
C PRO A 147 -1.68 -3.00 -15.11
N THR A 148 -0.79 -2.52 -14.25
CA THR A 148 -0.57 -1.08 -13.95
C THR A 148 0.89 -0.71 -13.67
N ARG A 149 1.86 -1.42 -14.27
CA ARG A 149 3.30 -1.24 -13.97
C ARG A 149 3.88 0.01 -14.64
N THR A 150 3.35 0.34 -15.82
CA THR A 150 3.79 1.45 -16.67
C THR A 150 2.68 2.49 -16.87
N GLN A 151 3.04 3.71 -17.30
CA GLN A 151 2.04 4.76 -17.58
C GLN A 151 1.01 4.35 -18.63
N ALA A 152 1.43 3.62 -19.67
CA ALA A 152 0.53 3.12 -20.72
C ALA A 152 -0.45 2.06 -20.18
N GLU A 153 0.03 1.16 -19.31
CA GLU A 153 -0.83 0.19 -18.62
C GLU A 153 -1.84 0.91 -17.70
N CYS A 154 -1.41 1.96 -16.98
CA CYS A 154 -2.29 2.77 -16.14
C CYS A 154 -3.38 3.51 -16.95
N GLN A 155 -3.03 4.07 -18.12
CA GLN A 155 -4.01 4.67 -19.04
C GLN A 155 -5.04 3.65 -19.54
N VAL A 156 -4.60 2.43 -19.86
CA VAL A 156 -5.52 1.33 -20.21
C VAL A 156 -6.41 0.98 -19.02
N ALA A 157 -5.88 0.89 -17.80
CA ALA A 157 -6.65 0.58 -16.61
C ALA A 157 -7.69 1.67 -16.28
N MET A 158 -7.31 2.96 -16.35
CA MET A 158 -8.24 4.10 -16.23
C MET A 158 -9.38 4.03 -17.27
N SER A 159 -9.10 3.58 -18.49
CA SER A 159 -10.13 3.41 -19.54
C SER A 159 -11.13 2.26 -19.29
N LYS A 160 -10.88 1.41 -18.28
CA LYS A 160 -11.79 0.32 -17.88
C LYS A 160 -12.73 0.71 -16.73
N LEU A 161 -12.43 1.78 -16.03
CA LEU A 161 -13.29 2.31 -14.96
C LEU A 161 -14.57 2.90 -15.55
N LEU A 162 -15.63 2.99 -14.74
CA LEU A 162 -16.78 3.82 -15.10
C LEU A 162 -16.34 5.30 -15.21
N PRO A 163 -16.88 6.09 -16.16
CA PRO A 163 -16.49 7.49 -16.32
C PRO A 163 -16.62 8.31 -15.03
N SER A 164 -17.67 8.06 -14.24
CA SER A 164 -17.87 8.70 -12.93
C SER A 164 -16.78 8.37 -11.91
N LEU A 165 -16.18 7.17 -11.95
CA LEU A 165 -15.08 6.78 -11.06
C LEU A 165 -13.76 7.44 -11.50
N ALA A 166 -13.54 7.60 -12.81
CA ALA A 166 -12.32 8.20 -13.36
C ALA A 166 -12.15 9.69 -13.02
N GLU A 167 -13.24 10.40 -12.65
CA GLU A 167 -13.15 11.75 -12.09
C GLU A 167 -12.45 11.73 -10.72
N HIS A 168 -12.85 10.81 -9.85
CA HIS A 168 -12.41 10.69 -8.45
C HIS A 168 -11.06 10.02 -8.27
N VAL A 169 -10.71 9.01 -9.07
CA VAL A 169 -9.50 8.19 -8.84
C VAL A 169 -8.34 8.50 -9.79
N GLU A 170 -7.14 8.08 -9.40
CA GLU A 170 -5.98 7.99 -10.30
C GLU A 170 -5.21 6.68 -10.07
N VAL A 171 -4.92 5.98 -11.16
CA VAL A 171 -4.09 4.77 -11.19
C VAL A 171 -2.68 5.17 -11.59
N VAL A 172 -1.70 5.00 -10.70
CA VAL A 172 -0.31 5.38 -10.95
C VAL A 172 0.56 4.15 -11.23
N PRO A 173 1.67 4.31 -11.99
CA PRO A 173 2.61 3.23 -12.23
C PRO A 173 3.07 2.53 -10.94
N GLN A 174 3.05 1.19 -10.93
CA GLN A 174 3.40 0.36 -9.77
C GLN A 174 4.65 0.84 -9.01
N HIS A 175 5.69 1.22 -9.75
CA HIS A 175 6.97 1.64 -9.18
C HIS A 175 6.90 2.94 -8.34
N LEU A 176 5.83 3.72 -8.41
CA LEU A 176 5.66 4.98 -7.66
C LEU A 176 5.01 4.82 -6.28
N LEU A 177 4.21 3.78 -6.04
CA LEU A 177 3.53 3.58 -4.75
C LEU A 177 3.59 2.14 -4.21
N ASN A 178 3.91 1.15 -5.05
CA ASN A 178 3.68 -0.26 -4.74
C ASN A 178 4.75 -1.17 -5.40
N ALA A 179 6.02 -0.76 -5.41
CA ALA A 179 7.05 -1.49 -6.14
C ALA A 179 7.36 -2.84 -5.49
N TYR A 180 7.31 -3.91 -6.27
CA TYR A 180 7.81 -5.23 -5.87
C TYR A 180 8.24 -6.07 -7.07
N GLU A 181 9.18 -6.99 -6.85
CA GLU A 181 9.72 -7.86 -7.89
C GLU A 181 9.21 -9.30 -7.70
N TRP A 182 8.24 -9.72 -8.51
CA TRP A 182 7.77 -11.10 -8.56
C TRP A 182 8.41 -11.86 -9.74
N PRO A 183 8.82 -13.14 -9.60
CA PRO A 183 8.78 -13.98 -8.40
C PRO A 183 10.05 -13.90 -7.54
N GLN A 184 11.04 -13.08 -7.88
CA GLN A 184 12.35 -13.12 -7.23
C GLN A 184 12.39 -12.48 -5.83
N GLY A 185 11.33 -11.78 -5.39
CA GLY A 185 11.22 -11.18 -4.05
C GLY A 185 12.25 -10.08 -3.77
N GLY A 186 12.84 -9.52 -4.82
CA GLY A 186 13.91 -8.53 -4.73
C GLY A 186 13.41 -7.11 -4.51
N GLY A 187 14.24 -6.30 -3.87
CA GLY A 187 14.17 -4.84 -3.94
C GLY A 187 15.30 -4.23 -4.77
N LYS A 188 16.01 -5.04 -5.57
CA LYS A 188 17.22 -4.61 -6.28
C LYS A 188 16.90 -3.66 -7.43
N MET A 189 15.92 -3.99 -8.26
CA MET A 189 15.46 -3.12 -9.33
C MET A 189 14.71 -1.91 -8.77
N ALA A 190 13.98 -2.05 -7.67
CA ALA A 190 13.36 -0.91 -6.98
C ALA A 190 14.41 0.11 -6.51
N LEU A 191 15.45 -0.34 -5.80
CA LEU A 191 16.59 0.50 -5.40
C LEU A 191 17.35 1.09 -6.61
N LEU A 192 17.59 0.31 -7.67
CA LEU A 192 18.29 0.78 -8.87
C LEU A 192 17.50 1.82 -9.68
N ARG A 193 16.16 1.78 -9.64
CA ARG A 193 15.30 2.81 -10.21
C ARG A 193 15.16 4.06 -9.32
N GLY A 194 15.43 3.93 -8.03
CA GLY A 194 15.14 4.98 -7.04
C GLY A 194 13.65 5.06 -6.66
N ASP A 195 12.91 3.95 -6.77
CA ASP A 195 11.51 3.86 -6.38
C ASP A 195 11.34 4.34 -4.91
N PRO A 196 10.24 5.03 -4.55
CA PRO A 196 10.04 5.54 -3.18
C PRO A 196 9.74 4.44 -2.17
N ILE A 197 8.96 3.44 -2.57
CA ILE A 197 8.38 2.40 -1.71
C ILE A 197 8.73 1.03 -2.27
N LEU A 198 9.18 0.12 -1.40
CA LEU A 198 9.35 -1.31 -1.67
C LEU A 198 8.36 -2.11 -0.84
N HIS A 199 7.61 -3.02 -1.46
CA HIS A 199 6.62 -3.91 -0.85
C HIS A 199 7.12 -5.37 -0.95
N PHE A 200 6.92 -6.17 0.09
CA PHE A 200 7.23 -7.61 0.09
C PHE A 200 5.98 -8.46 -0.16
N ALA A 201 5.12 -8.00 -1.08
CA ALA A 201 3.89 -8.66 -1.50
C ALA A 201 4.13 -10.11 -1.96
N GLY A 202 3.27 -11.03 -1.52
CA GLY A 202 3.37 -12.46 -1.87
C GLY A 202 4.51 -13.23 -1.20
N CYS A 203 5.42 -12.59 -0.46
CA CYS A 203 6.44 -13.30 0.32
C CYS A 203 5.83 -14.04 1.52
N SER A 204 6.47 -15.12 1.98
CA SER A 204 6.08 -15.80 3.22
C SER A 204 6.32 -14.91 4.45
N ALA A 205 5.64 -15.17 5.57
CA ALA A 205 5.80 -14.37 6.78
C ALA A 205 7.27 -14.28 7.27
N VAL A 206 8.02 -15.38 7.17
CA VAL A 206 9.46 -15.42 7.48
C VAL A 206 10.25 -14.56 6.49
N ALA A 207 10.05 -14.74 5.18
CA ALA A 207 10.74 -13.95 4.17
C ALA A 207 10.45 -12.45 4.30
N LYS A 208 9.21 -12.06 4.63
CA LYS A 208 8.83 -10.66 4.94
C LYS A 208 9.64 -10.12 6.11
N GLN A 209 9.78 -10.87 7.21
CA GLN A 209 10.57 -10.44 8.37
C GLN A 209 12.05 -10.24 8.02
N ASP A 210 12.66 -11.20 7.33
CA ASP A 210 14.08 -11.16 6.93
C ASP A 210 14.37 -9.98 5.98
N LEU A 211 13.50 -9.78 4.98
CA LEU A 211 13.63 -8.71 3.99
C LEU A 211 13.38 -7.33 4.62
N VAL A 212 12.35 -7.18 5.45
CA VAL A 212 12.08 -5.94 6.20
C VAL A 212 13.27 -5.56 7.08
N ALA A 213 13.80 -6.50 7.86
CA ALA A 213 14.95 -6.23 8.72
C ALA A 213 16.19 -5.82 7.92
N SER A 214 16.46 -6.52 6.80
CA SER A 214 17.57 -6.23 5.91
C SER A 214 17.45 -4.83 5.30
N PHE A 215 16.39 -4.56 4.55
CA PHE A 215 16.22 -3.32 3.80
C PHE A 215 16.03 -2.09 4.71
N ALA A 216 15.38 -2.23 5.87
CA ALA A 216 15.23 -1.11 6.81
C ALA A 216 16.57 -0.61 7.35
N SER A 217 17.55 -1.51 7.55
CA SER A 217 18.91 -1.14 7.99
C SER A 217 19.72 -0.40 6.93
N CYS A 218 19.34 -0.49 5.66
CA CYS A 218 20.10 0.07 4.54
C CYS A 218 19.89 1.57 4.33
N ASN A 219 18.85 2.18 4.93
CA ASN A 219 18.49 3.60 4.75
C ASN A 219 18.37 4.05 3.27
N GLY A 220 18.08 3.14 2.35
CA GLY A 220 18.03 3.41 0.92
C GLY A 220 19.38 3.41 0.19
N ASP A 221 20.49 3.03 0.85
CA ASP A 221 21.80 2.91 0.19
C ASP A 221 21.86 1.65 -0.70
N PRO A 222 21.99 1.79 -2.04
CA PRO A 222 22.13 0.66 -2.94
C PRO A 222 23.48 -0.06 -2.80
N SER A 223 24.47 0.49 -2.08
CA SER A 223 25.79 -0.15 -1.87
C SER A 223 25.66 -1.53 -1.21
N PHE A 224 24.66 -1.71 -0.35
CA PHE A 224 24.33 -2.98 0.32
C PHE A 224 24.10 -4.15 -0.64
N LEU A 225 23.62 -3.87 -1.87
CA LEU A 225 23.36 -4.89 -2.89
C LEU A 225 24.63 -5.54 -3.43
N PHE A 226 25.80 -4.90 -3.32
CA PHE A 226 27.08 -5.47 -3.71
C PHE A 226 27.59 -6.46 -2.64
N ASP A 227 27.35 -6.17 -1.37
CA ASP A 227 27.69 -7.04 -0.24
C ASP A 227 26.76 -8.29 -0.17
N TRP A 228 25.47 -8.15 -0.52
CA TRP A 228 24.50 -9.25 -0.54
C TRP A 228 24.90 -10.41 -1.49
N THR A 229 25.60 -10.10 -2.58
CA THR A 229 26.11 -11.13 -3.52
C THR A 229 27.34 -11.88 -3.01
N ALA A 230 27.99 -11.40 -1.94
CA ALA A 230 29.24 -11.96 -1.42
C ALA A 230 29.04 -12.75 -0.12
N GLY A 231 28.61 -14.01 -0.23
CA GLY A 231 28.79 -15.07 0.79
C GLY A 231 27.96 -14.98 2.09
N LYS A 232 27.52 -13.80 2.54
CA LYS A 232 26.85 -13.60 3.86
C LYS A 232 25.44 -14.19 4.01
N ARG A 233 24.89 -14.80 2.96
CA ARG A 233 23.52 -15.34 2.96
C ARG A 233 23.27 -16.40 4.04
N THR A 234 24.29 -17.20 4.37
CA THR A 234 24.19 -18.27 5.39
C THR A 234 24.25 -17.72 6.82
N GLU A 235 25.16 -16.79 7.09
CA GLU A 235 25.43 -16.26 8.45
C GLU A 235 24.24 -15.47 9.02
N ILE A 236 23.46 -14.81 8.18
CA ILE A 236 22.25 -14.08 8.58
C ILE A 236 21.10 -15.06 8.87
N LEU A 237 20.90 -16.08 8.02
CA LEU A 237 19.86 -17.09 8.19
C LEU A 237 20.07 -17.93 9.47
N GLU A 238 21.31 -18.27 9.81
CA GLU A 238 21.64 -19.01 11.04
C GLU A 238 21.37 -18.21 12.33
N ARG A 239 21.48 -16.87 12.28
CA ARG A 239 21.18 -16.00 13.44
C ARG A 239 19.68 -15.84 13.70
N LEU A 240 18.85 -15.90 12.65
CA LEU A 240 17.42 -15.61 12.73
C LEU A 240 16.57 -16.81 13.20
N ALA A 241 17.11 -18.03 13.15
CA ALA A 241 16.44 -19.25 13.62
C ALA A 241 16.13 -19.30 15.14
N ASN A 242 16.61 -18.33 15.93
CA ASN A 242 16.56 -18.34 17.41
C ASN A 242 15.56 -17.35 18.05
N GLN A 243 14.75 -16.62 17.29
CA GLN A 243 13.82 -15.62 17.84
C GLN A 243 12.38 -15.83 17.36
N GLY A 244 11.49 -16.15 18.30
CA GLY A 244 10.09 -16.45 18.01
C GLY A 244 9.14 -15.25 18.09
N PHE A 245 8.05 -15.36 17.34
CA PHE A 245 6.73 -14.68 17.47
C PHE A 245 6.51 -13.25 16.91
N VAL A 246 5.62 -13.19 15.90
CA VAL A 246 4.49 -12.23 15.65
C VAL A 246 4.76 -10.79 15.08
N THR A 247 3.82 -10.34 14.22
CA THR A 247 3.69 -9.07 13.43
C THR A 247 3.02 -7.89 14.23
N PHE A 248 3.07 -6.56 13.94
CA PHE A 248 2.35 -5.79 12.86
C PHE A 248 2.87 -4.33 12.51
N ARG A 249 2.07 -3.22 12.62
CA ARG A 249 1.67 -2.22 11.54
C ARG A 249 2.04 -0.69 11.67
N LEU A 250 1.28 0.27 11.06
CA LEU A 250 1.71 1.61 10.54
C LEU A 250 0.63 2.73 10.28
N PHE A 251 0.95 4.02 9.96
CA PHE A 251 0.05 5.13 9.45
C PHE A 251 0.67 6.53 9.05
N PHE A 252 -0.09 7.44 8.38
CA PHE A 252 0.29 8.84 8.02
C PHE A 252 -0.78 10.00 7.88
N LEU A 253 -0.46 11.28 8.24
CA LEU A 253 -1.15 12.57 7.86
C LEU A 253 -0.21 13.68 7.34
N LYS A 254 -0.73 14.67 6.57
CA LYS A 254 -0.16 16.05 6.43
C LYS A 254 -1.06 17.11 7.09
N MET A 255 -0.49 18.12 7.76
CA MET A 255 -1.19 19.35 8.13
C MET A 255 -0.61 20.57 7.40
N ASN A 256 -1.47 21.35 6.74
CA ASN A 256 -1.07 22.62 6.15
C ASN A 256 -0.80 23.66 7.24
N GLN A 257 0.41 24.24 7.27
CA GLN A 257 0.67 25.45 8.02
C GLN A 257 -0.09 26.61 7.37
N LYS A 258 -1.16 27.08 8.03
CA LYS A 258 -1.66 28.43 7.80
C LYS A 258 -0.65 29.41 8.41
N THR A 259 0.23 29.95 7.57
CA THR A 259 0.88 31.23 7.89
C THR A 259 -0.17 32.33 7.78
N THR A 260 -0.22 33.17 8.82
CA THR A 260 -1.09 34.35 8.97
C THR A 260 -0.64 35.49 8.07
#